data_AF-A0A1H3LXP4-F1
#
_entry.id   AF-A0A1H3LXP4-F1
#
_cell.length_a   1.000
_cell.length_b   1.000
_cell.length_c   1.000
_cell.angle_alpha   90.00
_cell.angle_beta   90.00
_cell.angle_gamma   90.00
#
_symmetry.space_group_name_H-M   'P 1'
#
loop_
_entity.id
_entity.type
_entity.pdbx_description
1 polymer ?
#
loop_
_entity_poly.entity_id
_entity_poly.type
_entity_poly.pdbx_seq_one_letter_code
_entity_poly.pdbx_strand_id
1 'polypeptide(L)'
;MKHSGKDKPVQVIEGEHLPAHPPPKLPRLRLGTLREVRREMAKVYEEVRRLKLPSQEGTRLIYMLTAISNQIRDTELEQRIEKLEQASEELRAKNRTT
;
A
#
# COMPACT_ATOMS: atom_id res chain seq x y z
N MET A 1 5.37 -56.48 -39.84
CA MET A 1 6.56 -56.67 -38.97
C MET A 1 6.46 -55.69 -37.81
N LYS A 2 6.74 -56.15 -36.59
CA LYS A 2 6.41 -55.52 -35.30
C LYS A 2 7.27 -54.26 -35.05
N HIS A 3 6.66 -53.15 -34.65
CA HIS A 3 7.40 -51.96 -34.24
C HIS A 3 7.90 -52.17 -32.80
N SER A 4 9.21 -52.32 -32.66
CA SER A 4 9.89 -52.48 -31.37
C SER A 4 9.99 -51.13 -30.67
N GLY A 5 9.09 -50.83 -29.73
CA GLY A 5 9.22 -49.70 -28.82
C GLY A 5 10.44 -49.89 -27.93
N LYS A 6 11.44 -49.01 -28.02
CA LYS A 6 12.57 -48.99 -27.08
C LYS A 6 12.09 -48.29 -25.80
N ASP A 7 11.79 -49.06 -24.77
CA ASP A 7 11.56 -48.56 -23.42
C ASP A 7 12.86 -47.96 -22.89
N LYS A 8 12.90 -46.62 -22.76
CA LYS A 8 13.96 -45.95 -22.00
C LYS A 8 13.72 -46.20 -20.51
N PRO A 9 14.75 -46.53 -19.72
CA PRO A 9 14.56 -46.75 -18.28
C PRO A 9 14.12 -45.43 -17.63
N VAL A 10 12.94 -45.45 -17.03
CA VAL A 10 12.41 -44.33 -16.23
C VAL A 10 13.24 -44.27 -14.95
N GLN A 11 14.02 -43.20 -14.80
CA GLN A 11 14.81 -42.97 -13.60
C GLN A 11 13.90 -42.32 -12.55
N VAL A 12 13.50 -43.10 -11.55
CA VAL A 12 12.71 -42.61 -10.42
C VAL A 12 13.65 -41.83 -9.51
N ILE A 13 13.50 -40.50 -9.48
CA ILE A 13 14.20 -39.63 -8.55
C ILE A 13 13.35 -39.62 -7.28
N GLU A 14 13.81 -40.30 -6.23
CA GLU A 14 13.24 -40.14 -4.88
C GLU A 14 13.52 -38.73 -4.39
N GLY A 15 12.53 -37.84 -4.55
CA GLY A 15 12.55 -36.50 -4.00
C GLY A 15 11.85 -36.49 -2.65
N GLU A 16 12.55 -36.07 -1.60
CA GLU A 16 11.93 -35.78 -0.32
C GLU A 16 10.93 -34.62 -0.49
N HIS A 17 9.66 -34.86 -0.14
CA HIS A 17 8.63 -33.83 -0.19
C HIS A 17 8.80 -32.85 0.98
N LEU A 18 9.30 -31.65 0.71
CA LEU A 18 9.32 -30.58 1.70
C LEU A 18 7.88 -30.11 1.99
N PRO A 19 7.49 -29.98 3.28
CA PRO A 19 6.19 -29.44 3.63
C PRO A 19 6.11 -27.97 3.17
N ALA A 20 5.00 -27.62 2.52
CA ALA A 20 4.75 -26.24 2.11
C ALA A 20 4.53 -25.37 3.35
N HIS A 21 5.50 -24.54 3.70
CA HIS A 21 5.33 -23.52 4.73
C HIS A 21 4.56 -22.33 4.15
N PRO A 22 3.52 -21.81 4.84
CA PRO A 22 2.83 -20.62 4.38
C PRO A 22 3.81 -19.43 4.34
N PRO A 23 3.73 -18.56 3.32
CA PRO A 23 4.62 -17.42 3.23
C PRO A 23 4.45 -16.51 4.47
N PRO A 24 5.52 -15.87 4.94
CA PRO A 24 5.45 -14.97 6.07
C PRO A 24 4.41 -13.87 5.80
N LYS A 25 3.51 -13.65 6.76
CA LYS A 25 2.52 -12.57 6.66
C LYS A 25 3.24 -11.23 6.70
N LEU A 26 3.19 -10.48 5.60
CA LEU A 26 3.69 -9.12 5.58
C LEU A 26 2.86 -8.25 6.56
N PRO A 27 3.50 -7.37 7.34
CA PRO A 27 2.77 -6.41 8.17
C PRO A 27 1.81 -5.60 7.31
N ARG A 28 0.57 -5.40 7.78
CA ARG A 28 -0.38 -4.55 7.07
C ARG A 28 0.14 -3.12 7.02
N LEU A 29 0.18 -2.57 5.81
CA LEU A 29 0.51 -1.17 5.60
C LEU A 29 -0.63 -0.30 6.15
N ARG A 30 -0.30 0.60 7.08
CA ARG A 30 -1.25 1.56 7.65
C ARG A 30 -1.01 2.92 7.01
N LEU A 31 -2.00 3.45 6.30
CA LEU A 31 -1.92 4.73 5.58
C LEU A 31 -3.19 5.57 5.80
N GLY A 32 -3.86 5.41 6.95
CA GLY A 32 -5.14 6.09 7.24
C GLY A 32 -4.98 7.53 7.72
N THR A 33 -3.77 7.94 8.09
CA THR A 33 -3.48 9.31 8.56
C THR A 33 -2.19 9.84 7.96
N LEU A 34 -2.06 11.17 7.88
CA LEU A 34 -0.81 11.82 7.45
C LEU A 34 0.41 11.38 8.29
N ARG A 35 0.21 11.10 9.58
CA ARG A 35 1.28 10.63 10.47
C ARG A 35 1.77 9.24 10.08
N GLU A 36 0.87 8.36 9.66
CA GLU A 36 1.20 7.02 9.19
C GLU A 36 1.89 7.07 7.83
N VAL A 37 1.36 7.85 6.88
CA VAL A 37 1.99 8.07 5.57
C VAL A 37 3.41 8.64 5.74
N ARG A 38 3.59 9.64 6.61
CA ARG A 38 4.92 10.22 6.91
C ARG A 38 5.91 9.17 7.44
N ARG A 39 5.47 8.25 8.30
CA ARG A 39 6.34 7.17 8.80
C ARG A 39 6.77 6.26 7.67
N GLU A 40 5.86 5.94 6.75
CA GLU A 40 6.18 5.09 5.62
C GLU A 40 7.12 5.78 4.61
N MET A 41 6.90 7.06 4.32
CA MET A 41 7.82 7.86 3.50
C MET A 41 9.23 7.90 4.09
N ALA A 42 9.35 8.02 5.43
CA ALA A 42 10.64 8.00 6.11
C ALA A 42 11.35 6.65 5.97
N LYS A 43 10.61 5.52 6.03
CA LYS A 43 11.18 4.18 5.79
C LYS A 43 11.69 4.04 4.36
N VAL A 44 10.89 4.44 3.37
CA VAL A 44 11.31 4.39 1.96
C VAL A 44 12.58 5.20 1.76
N TYR A 45 12.64 6.42 2.31
CA TYR A 45 13.85 7.24 2.27
C TYR A 45 15.05 6.55 2.93
N GLU A 46 14.85 5.93 4.09
CA GLU A 46 15.91 5.20 4.79
C GLU A 46 16.43 4.00 3.98
N GLU A 47 15.54 3.22 3.35
CA GLU A 47 15.93 2.07 2.52
C GLU A 47 16.70 2.49 1.26
N VAL A 48 16.28 3.58 0.61
CA VAL A 48 17.01 4.17 -0.51
C VAL A 48 18.38 4.66 -0.05
N ARG A 49 18.44 5.40 1.06
CA ARG A 49 19.69 5.95 1.61
C ARG A 49 20.67 4.86 2.01
N ARG A 50 20.18 3.72 2.48
CA ARG A 50 20.98 2.53 2.84
C ARG A 50 21.28 1.63 1.65
N LEU A 51 20.92 2.03 0.42
CA LEU A 51 21.09 1.25 -0.82
C LEU A 51 20.40 -0.13 -0.80
N LYS A 52 19.37 -0.29 0.04
CA LYS A 52 18.54 -1.50 0.11
C LYS A 52 17.44 -1.51 -0.93
N LEU A 53 17.02 -0.32 -1.37
CA LEU A 53 16.01 -0.10 -2.39
C LEU A 53 16.62 0.76 -3.52
N PRO A 54 16.44 0.41 -4.81
CA PRO A 54 16.86 1.26 -5.90
C PRO A 54 16.16 2.62 -5.84
N SER A 55 16.90 3.71 -6.07
CA SER A 55 16.37 5.07 -5.98
C SER A 55 15.15 5.31 -6.88
N GLN A 56 15.11 4.68 -8.06
CA GLN A 56 13.97 4.80 -8.97
C GLN A 56 12.69 4.18 -8.40
N GLU A 57 12.80 3.03 -7.72
CA GLU A 57 11.67 2.42 -7.01
C GLU A 57 11.25 3.29 -5.84
N GLY A 58 12.21 3.81 -5.07
CA GLY A 58 11.94 4.72 -3.97
C GLY A 58 11.17 5.96 -4.41
N THR A 59 11.56 6.59 -5.51
CA THR A 59 10.85 7.75 -6.08
C THR A 59 9.41 7.40 -6.46
N ARG A 60 9.17 6.24 -7.07
CA ARG A 60 7.81 5.76 -7.41
C ARG A 60 6.96 5.55 -6.16
N LEU A 61 7.51 4.94 -5.12
CA LEU A 61 6.81 4.73 -3.85
C LEU A 61 6.49 6.06 -3.16
N ILE A 62 7.43 7.00 -3.11
CA ILE A 62 7.20 8.34 -2.55
C ILE A 62 6.11 9.08 -3.32
N TYR A 63 6.07 8.96 -4.65
CA TYR A 63 5.02 9.54 -5.47
C TYR A 63 3.62 8.98 -5.10
N MET A 64 3.50 7.66 -4.98
CA MET A 64 2.24 7.03 -4.56
C MET A 64 1.82 7.47 -3.14
N LEU A 65 2.76 7.50 -2.20
CA LEU A 65 2.50 7.96 -0.83
C LEU A 65 2.07 9.45 -0.80
N THR A 66 2.63 10.27 -1.68
CA THR A 66 2.24 11.68 -1.82
C THR A 66 0.80 11.82 -2.31
N ALA A 67 0.38 11.01 -3.30
CA ALA A 67 -1.00 11.01 -3.77
C ALA A 67 -1.98 10.68 -2.64
N ILE A 68 -1.68 9.67 -1.82
CA ILE A 68 -2.48 9.32 -0.63
C ILE A 68 -2.49 10.47 0.39
N SER A 69 -1.33 11.09 0.64
CA SER A 69 -1.24 12.25 1.53
C SER A 69 -2.08 13.44 1.06
N ASN A 70 -2.23 13.63 -0.26
CA ASN A 70 -3.08 14.68 -0.81
C ASN A 70 -4.55 14.34 -0.59
N GLN A 71 -4.97 13.12 -0.92
CA GLN A 71 -6.35 12.69 -0.71
C GLN A 71 -6.79 12.77 0.76
N ILE A 72 -5.94 12.39 1.72
CA ILE A 72 -6.22 12.57 3.15
C ILE A 72 -6.42 14.06 3.50
N ARG A 73 -5.54 14.92 2.99
CA ARG A 73 -5.63 16.38 3.21
C ARG A 73 -6.91 16.96 2.63
N ASP A 74 -7.25 16.56 1.41
CA ASP A 74 -8.44 17.05 0.72
C ASP A 74 -9.70 16.65 1.49
N THR A 75 -9.82 15.38 1.90
CA THR A 75 -10.95 14.92 2.73
C THR A 75 -11.03 15.64 4.08
N GLU A 76 -9.90 15.87 4.76
CA GLU A 76 -9.89 16.62 6.02
C GLU A 76 -10.31 18.09 5.81
N LEU A 77 -9.92 18.72 4.69
CA LEU A 77 -10.30 20.09 4.36
C LEU A 77 -11.77 20.19 3.98
N GLU A 78 -12.29 19.28 3.17
CA GLU A 78 -13.71 19.18 2.82
C GLU A 78 -14.58 19.11 4.08
N GLN A 79 -14.26 18.22 5.02
CA GLN A 79 -14.98 18.10 6.29
C GLN A 79 -14.93 19.38 7.14
N ARG A 80 -13.82 20.11 7.10
CA ARG A 80 -13.68 21.37 7.84
C ARG A 80 -14.48 22.49 7.19
N ILE A 81 -14.48 22.56 5.86
CA ILE A 81 -15.26 23.53 5.08
C ILE A 81 -16.74 23.30 5.34
N GLU A 82 -17.21 22.06 5.23
CA GLU A 82 -18.62 21.70 5.48
C GLU A 82 -19.09 22.17 6.86
N LYS A 83 -18.30 21.93 7.91
CA LYS A 83 -18.61 22.40 9.27
C LYS A 83 -18.67 23.92 9.38
N LEU A 84 -17.79 24.63 8.68
CA LEU A 84 -17.78 26.10 8.68
C LEU A 84 -18.98 26.66 7.93
N GLU A 85 -19.36 26.05 6.81
CA GLU A 85 -20.53 26.43 6.03
C GLU A 85 -21.81 26.23 6.84
N GLN A 86 -21.97 25.07 7.49
CA GLN A 86 -23.09 24.79 8.40
C GLN A 86 -23.18 25.83 9.53
N ALA A 87 -22.06 26.11 10.23
CA ALA A 87 -22.04 27.10 11.30
C ALA A 87 -22.38 28.52 10.81
N SER A 88 -21.92 28.88 9.61
CA SER A 88 -22.24 30.16 8.97
C SER A 88 -23.73 30.27 8.62
N GLU A 89 -24.33 29.21 8.09
CA GLU A 89 -25.76 29.15 7.78
C GLU A 89 -26.62 29.26 9.04
N GLU A 90 -26.27 28.56 10.11
CA GLU A 90 -26.95 28.66 11.40
C GLU A 90 -26.92 30.09 11.96
N LEU A 91 -25.76 30.77 11.90
CA LEU A 91 -25.64 32.16 12.33
C LEU A 91 -26.49 33.10 11.48
N ARG A 92 -26.50 32.90 10.15
CA ARG A 92 -27.36 33.68 9.24
C ARG A 92 -28.84 33.46 9.51
N ALA A 93 -29.24 32.24 9.83
CA ALA A 93 -30.63 31.92 10.18
C ALA A 93 -31.04 32.63 11.48
N LYS A 94 -30.21 32.58 12.52
CA LYS A 94 -30.46 33.26 13.81
C LYS A 94 -30.63 34.77 13.64
N ASN A 95 -29.76 35.41 12.85
CA ASN A 95 -29.81 36.85 12.60
C ASN A 95 -31.01 37.30 11.74
N ARG A 96 -31.68 36.38 11.03
CA ARG A 96 -32.91 36.69 10.27
C ARG A 96 -34.17 36.57 11.14
N THR A 97 -34.09 35.89 12.27
CA THR A 97 -35.21 35.65 13.19
C THR A 97 -35.25 36.60 14.39
N THR A 98 -34.21 37.43 14.56
CA THR A 98 -34.08 38.49 15.57
C THR A 98 -34.20 39.86 14.92
#